data_AF-A0A6A3AKU4-F1
#
_entry.id   AF-A0A6A3AKU4-F1
#
_cell.length_a   1.000
_cell.length_b   1.000
_cell.length_c   1.000
_cell.angle_alpha   90.00
_cell.angle_beta   90.00
_cell.angle_gamma   90.00
#
_symmetry.space_group_name_H-M   'P 1'
#
loop_
_entity.id
_entity.type
_entity.pdbx_description
1 polymer ?
#
loop_
_entity_poly.entity_id
_entity_poly.type
_entity_poly.pdbx_seq_one_letter_code
_entity_poly.pdbx_strand_id
1 'polypeptide(L)'
;MCPLNLAFASILVSAICFPVFANGGISAETIPDAPPLLTKKIGTNVTIEVDINGDGDFTSIQEAINVVPKGNFQWVIIHVKKGIYREKVHVPKEKRYIFMRGNGKGKTGIVWSQSSVDNKESATFSVEAKNFIAFGISFKNEATTGVAYTSQNQSVAAFVGADMVAFYHCILQHTQHFVRLQRQTIL
;
A
#
# COMPACT_ATOMS: atom_id res chain seq x y z
N MET A 1 -3.02 3.67 -66.34
CA MET A 1 -1.94 2.81 -66.86
C MET A 1 -0.96 2.57 -65.71
N CYS A 2 -0.98 1.38 -65.11
CA CYS A 2 0.15 0.87 -64.31
C CYS A 2 1.06 0.06 -65.24
N PRO A 3 2.37 0.03 -64.99
CA PRO A 3 3.05 -1.24 -64.62
C PRO A 3 3.97 -1.01 -63.39
N LEU A 4 4.16 -1.94 -62.44
CA LEU A 4 4.70 -3.32 -62.45
C LEU A 4 6.16 -3.35 -61.90
N ASN A 5 6.27 -3.62 -60.59
CA ASN A 5 7.02 -4.69 -59.91
C ASN A 5 8.54 -4.94 -60.06
N LEU A 6 9.12 -5.30 -58.89
CA LEU A 6 10.23 -6.23 -58.59
C LEU A 6 11.72 -5.82 -58.79
N ALA A 7 12.50 -5.79 -57.70
CA ALA A 7 13.49 -6.86 -57.37
C ALA A 7 14.47 -6.47 -56.23
N PHE A 8 14.91 -7.49 -55.50
CA PHE A 8 15.78 -7.56 -54.31
C PHE A 8 17.28 -7.27 -54.58
N ALA A 9 18.03 -6.85 -53.55
CA ALA A 9 19.42 -7.26 -53.34
C ALA A 9 19.91 -7.03 -51.89
N SER A 10 20.39 -8.10 -51.27
CA SER A 10 21.02 -8.18 -49.95
C SER A 10 22.52 -7.88 -50.04
N ILE A 11 23.12 -7.16 -49.08
CA ILE A 11 24.57 -7.24 -48.80
C ILE A 11 24.82 -7.26 -47.29
N LEU A 12 25.61 -8.25 -46.89
CA LEU A 12 26.07 -8.64 -45.57
C LEU A 12 27.35 -7.85 -45.20
N VAL A 13 27.48 -7.34 -43.97
CA VAL A 13 28.80 -7.06 -43.37
C VAL A 13 28.78 -7.51 -41.90
N SER A 14 29.61 -8.49 -41.59
CA SER A 14 29.96 -8.90 -40.24
C SER A 14 31.25 -8.20 -39.80
N ALA A 15 31.30 -7.65 -38.59
CA ALA A 15 32.54 -7.34 -37.88
C ALA A 15 32.31 -7.35 -36.36
N ILE A 16 33.12 -8.17 -35.70
CA ILE A 16 33.13 -8.60 -34.30
C ILE A 16 33.63 -7.47 -33.40
N CYS A 17 33.04 -7.25 -32.21
CA CYS A 17 33.80 -6.87 -31.00
C CYS A 17 33.00 -7.07 -29.70
N PHE A 18 33.75 -7.39 -28.64
CA PHE A 18 33.41 -7.92 -27.31
C PHE A 18 32.49 -7.04 -26.39
N PRO A 19 31.96 -7.58 -25.27
CA PRO A 19 30.85 -6.97 -24.54
C PRO A 19 31.33 -5.79 -23.68
N VAL A 20 30.61 -4.67 -23.76
CA VAL A 20 30.74 -3.59 -22.77
C VAL A 20 29.60 -3.73 -21.77
N PHE A 21 29.96 -4.19 -20.57
CA PHE A 21 29.20 -3.92 -19.35
C PHE A 21 29.11 -2.40 -19.18
N ALA A 22 27.99 -1.80 -19.55
CA ALA A 22 27.66 -0.44 -19.19
C ALA A 22 26.80 -0.47 -17.91
N ASN A 23 27.49 -0.38 -16.78
CA ASN A 23 26.90 0.15 -15.55
C ASN A 23 26.52 1.62 -15.81
N GLY A 24 25.22 1.92 -15.81
CA GLY A 24 24.72 3.29 -15.87
C GLY A 24 23.36 3.33 -15.19
N GLY A 25 23.34 3.87 -13.97
CA GLY A 25 22.21 3.83 -13.06
C GLY A 25 20.92 4.44 -13.62
N ILE A 26 19.81 3.80 -13.29
CA ILE A 26 18.47 4.36 -13.48
C ILE A 26 18.34 5.50 -12.47
N SER A 27 18.23 6.72 -13.00
CA SER A 27 18.04 7.93 -12.22
C SER A 27 16.65 7.89 -11.59
N ALA A 28 16.60 8.16 -10.29
CA ALA A 28 15.39 8.32 -9.52
C ALA A 28 14.58 9.49 -10.09
N GLU A 29 13.58 9.20 -10.91
CA GLU A 29 12.61 10.20 -11.31
C GLU A 29 11.71 10.48 -10.11
N THR A 30 11.72 11.76 -9.73
CA THR A 30 11.25 12.26 -8.45
C THR A 30 9.73 12.34 -8.48
N ILE A 31 9.05 11.48 -7.70
CA ILE A 31 7.59 11.59 -7.48
C ILE A 31 7.32 12.91 -6.76
N PRO A 32 6.63 13.89 -7.38
CA PRO A 32 6.21 15.09 -6.68
C PRO A 32 5.05 14.72 -5.75
N ASP A 33 5.18 15.03 -4.45
CA ASP A 33 4.13 15.08 -3.40
C ASP A 33 4.32 14.15 -2.18
N ALA A 34 5.41 13.40 -2.06
CA ALA A 34 5.73 12.71 -0.80
C ALA A 34 6.66 13.55 0.10
N PRO A 35 6.45 13.60 1.43
CA PRO A 35 7.42 14.15 2.37
C PRO A 35 8.78 13.44 2.21
N PRO A 36 9.86 14.13 1.80
CA PRO A 36 11.12 13.51 1.37
C PRO A 36 11.90 12.78 2.49
N LEU A 37 11.53 13.00 3.74
CA LEU A 37 12.41 12.67 4.87
C LEU A 37 12.33 11.20 5.32
N LEU A 38 11.21 10.50 5.08
CA LEU A 38 11.07 9.10 5.49
C LEU A 38 11.56 8.11 4.42
N THR A 39 11.52 8.48 3.14
CA THR A 39 11.95 7.58 2.06
C THR A 39 13.47 7.48 1.97
N LYS A 40 14.18 8.57 2.24
CA LYS A 40 15.65 8.61 2.16
C LYS A 40 16.36 7.76 3.23
N LYS A 41 15.71 7.50 4.38
CA LYS A 41 16.29 6.78 5.53
C LYS A 41 16.03 5.27 5.50
N ILE A 42 15.05 4.85 4.71
CA ILE A 42 14.73 3.44 4.51
C ILE A 42 15.50 3.01 3.25
N GLY A 43 16.65 2.35 3.42
CA GLY A 43 17.52 1.90 2.33
C GLY A 43 16.92 0.72 1.55
N THR A 44 15.69 0.86 1.07
CA THR A 44 14.93 -0.19 0.39
C THR A 44 14.87 0.05 -1.09
N ASN A 45 15.13 -1.00 -1.85
CA ASN A 45 15.06 -0.96 -3.32
C ASN A 45 13.64 -1.22 -3.86
N VAL A 46 12.67 -1.60 -3.00
CA VAL A 46 11.33 -2.01 -3.44
C VAL A 46 10.27 -1.03 -2.94
N THR A 47 9.71 -0.26 -3.88
CA THR A 47 8.52 0.57 -3.69
C THR A 47 7.43 0.06 -4.62
N ILE A 48 6.23 -0.12 -4.07
CA ILE A 48 5.01 -0.49 -4.78
C ILE A 48 4.07 0.70 -4.73
N GLU A 49 3.63 1.19 -5.88
CA GLU A 49 2.69 2.30 -5.98
C GLU A 49 1.25 1.82 -6.08
N VAL A 50 0.36 2.46 -5.30
CA VAL A 50 -1.08 2.22 -5.35
C VAL A 50 -1.78 3.51 -5.74
N ASP A 51 -2.47 3.50 -6.89
CA ASP A 51 -3.24 4.64 -7.41
C ASP A 51 -4.65 4.20 -7.77
N ILE A 52 -5.65 4.86 -7.19
CA ILE A 52 -7.06 4.60 -7.53
C ILE A 52 -7.39 4.89 -9.00
N ASN A 53 -6.62 5.76 -9.66
CA ASN A 53 -6.82 6.12 -11.06
C ASN A 53 -6.11 5.17 -12.04
N GLY A 54 -5.30 4.24 -11.54
CA GLY A 54 -4.56 3.27 -12.36
C GLY A 54 -3.16 3.70 -12.81
N ASP A 55 -2.70 4.89 -12.41
CA ASP A 55 -1.34 5.38 -12.72
C ASP A 55 -0.26 4.83 -11.76
N GLY A 56 -0.50 3.68 -11.15
CA GLY A 56 0.41 3.00 -10.22
C GLY A 56 0.49 1.51 -10.53
N ASP A 57 1.27 0.75 -9.76
CA ASP A 57 1.40 -0.71 -9.96
C ASP A 57 0.08 -1.44 -9.68
N PHE A 58 -0.71 -0.93 -8.72
CA PHE A 58 -2.00 -1.49 -8.34
C PHE A 58 -3.06 -0.41 -8.14
N THR A 59 -4.32 -0.78 -8.31
CA THR A 59 -5.48 0.05 -7.95
C THR A 59 -6.00 -0.22 -6.54
N SER A 60 -5.70 -1.40 -5.98
CA SER A 60 -6.10 -1.83 -4.63
C SER A 60 -4.90 -1.96 -3.70
N ILE A 61 -5.09 -1.55 -2.45
CA ILE A 61 -4.10 -1.70 -1.38
C ILE A 61 -3.94 -3.19 -1.02
N GLN A 62 -5.03 -3.96 -1.02
CA GLN A 62 -4.97 -5.40 -0.75
C GLN A 62 -4.12 -6.14 -1.78
N GLU A 63 -4.23 -5.79 -3.07
CA GLU A 63 -3.40 -6.39 -4.12
C GLU A 63 -1.92 -6.09 -3.92
N ALA A 64 -1.58 -4.84 -3.59
CA ALA A 64 -0.21 -4.44 -3.28
C ALA A 64 0.38 -5.20 -2.07
N ILE A 65 -0.43 -5.51 -1.05
CA ILE A 65 0.00 -6.36 0.08
C ILE A 65 0.18 -7.81 -0.37
N ASN A 66 -0.69 -8.30 -1.26
CA ASN A 66 -0.68 -9.70 -1.69
C ASN A 66 0.58 -10.04 -2.49
N VAL A 67 1.17 -9.10 -3.23
CA VAL A 67 2.42 -9.34 -3.97
C VAL A 67 3.67 -9.37 -3.10
N VAL A 68 3.65 -8.81 -1.88
CA VAL A 68 4.79 -8.92 -0.95
C VAL A 68 5.10 -10.40 -0.68
N PRO A 69 6.32 -10.90 -0.85
CA PRO A 69 6.60 -12.33 -0.64
C PRO A 69 6.24 -12.81 0.77
N LYS A 70 5.71 -14.04 0.88
CA LYS A 70 5.52 -14.68 2.19
C LYS A 70 6.88 -14.87 2.85
N GLY A 71 6.96 -14.60 4.16
CA GLY A 71 8.20 -14.76 4.91
C GLY A 71 9.23 -13.66 4.66
N ASN A 72 8.86 -12.55 4.02
CA ASN A 72 9.72 -11.40 3.75
C ASN A 72 10.47 -10.89 5.00
N PHE A 73 11.73 -10.48 4.80
CA PHE A 73 12.62 -9.89 5.81
C PHE A 73 13.23 -8.55 5.36
N GLN A 74 12.87 -8.06 4.17
CA GLN A 74 13.35 -6.81 3.62
C GLN A 74 12.23 -5.76 3.71
N TRP A 75 12.53 -4.52 4.05
CA TRP A 75 11.50 -3.49 4.08
C TRP A 75 10.93 -3.26 2.67
N VAL A 76 9.61 -3.30 2.54
CA VAL A 76 8.89 -2.98 1.30
C VAL A 76 8.05 -1.74 1.54
N ILE A 77 8.21 -0.73 0.69
CA ILE A 77 7.41 0.50 0.77
C ILE A 77 6.16 0.30 -0.08
N ILE A 78 4.98 0.43 0.52
CA ILE A 78 3.72 0.54 -0.20
C ILE A 78 3.30 2.01 -0.16
N HIS A 79 3.42 2.70 -1.29
CA HIS A 79 3.05 4.09 -1.43
C HIS A 79 1.63 4.20 -1.96
N VAL A 80 0.72 4.56 -1.07
CA VAL A 80 -0.69 4.82 -1.38
C VAL A 80 -0.85 6.29 -1.76
N LYS A 81 -1.19 6.57 -3.01
CA LYS A 81 -1.41 7.93 -3.48
C LYS A 81 -2.64 8.56 -2.83
N LYS A 82 -2.86 9.85 -3.11
CA LYS A 82 -4.04 10.58 -2.62
C LYS A 82 -5.32 9.92 -3.16
N GLY A 83 -6.32 9.73 -2.31
CA GLY A 83 -7.54 9.03 -2.69
C GLY A 83 -8.29 8.45 -1.50
N ILE A 84 -9.54 8.06 -1.75
CA ILE A 84 -10.39 7.33 -0.81
C ILE A 84 -10.52 5.90 -1.32
N TYR A 85 -9.83 4.98 -0.66
CA TYR A 85 -9.80 3.56 -0.97
C TYR A 85 -10.91 2.87 -0.19
N ARG A 86 -11.99 2.49 -0.89
CA ARG A 86 -13.16 1.82 -0.29
C ARG A 86 -12.98 0.31 -0.30
N GLU A 87 -12.12 -0.19 0.57
CA GLU A 87 -11.80 -1.61 0.67
C GLU A 87 -11.51 -2.03 2.12
N LYS A 88 -11.72 -3.31 2.42
CA LYS A 88 -11.30 -3.93 3.68
C LYS A 88 -9.89 -4.48 3.48
N VAL A 89 -8.94 -4.02 4.29
CA VAL A 89 -7.52 -4.37 4.14
C VAL A 89 -7.06 -5.28 5.26
N HIS A 90 -6.43 -6.38 4.90
CA HIS A 90 -5.83 -7.32 5.82
C HIS A 90 -4.35 -7.57 5.47
N VAL A 91 -3.48 -7.29 6.44
CA VAL A 91 -2.05 -7.61 6.39
C VAL A 91 -1.82 -8.90 7.20
N PRO A 92 -1.71 -10.06 6.54
CA PRO A 92 -1.60 -11.34 7.23
C PRO A 92 -0.19 -11.51 7.83
N LYS A 93 -0.09 -12.41 8.81
CA LYS A 93 1.11 -12.61 9.64
C LYS A 93 2.39 -12.91 8.84
N GLU A 94 2.25 -13.53 7.67
CA GLU A 94 3.37 -13.93 6.82
C GLU A 94 4.00 -12.74 6.06
N LYS A 95 3.33 -11.59 5.99
CA LYS A 95 3.71 -10.42 5.18
C LYS A 95 4.40 -9.34 6.03
N ARG A 96 5.59 -9.67 6.55
CA ARG A 96 6.35 -8.82 7.47
C ARG A 96 7.14 -7.72 6.75
N TYR A 97 7.62 -6.74 7.52
CA TYR A 97 8.49 -5.64 7.06
C TYR A 97 7.85 -4.77 5.97
N ILE A 98 6.64 -4.28 6.24
CA ILE A 98 5.90 -3.40 5.34
C ILE A 98 5.89 -1.99 5.92
N PHE A 99 6.34 -1.02 5.12
CA PHE A 99 6.15 0.39 5.38
C PHE A 99 5.09 0.95 4.43
N MET A 100 3.89 1.15 4.94
CA MET A 100 2.78 1.72 4.19
C MET A 100 2.73 3.24 4.40
N ARG A 101 2.84 4.02 3.32
CA ARG A 101 2.80 5.48 3.40
C ARG A 101 1.70 6.06 2.51
N GLY A 102 0.96 7.02 3.04
CA GLY A 102 0.01 7.83 2.29
C GLY A 102 0.58 9.21 1.93
N ASN A 103 -0.13 9.96 1.10
CA ASN A 103 0.18 11.38 0.79
C ASN A 103 -0.23 12.34 1.93
N GLY A 104 -0.62 11.80 3.09
CA GLY A 104 -1.00 12.53 4.28
C GLY A 104 -2.40 12.17 4.76
N LYS A 105 -2.63 12.24 6.08
CA LYS A 105 -3.89 11.82 6.71
C LYS A 105 -5.14 12.48 6.15
N GLY A 106 -5.05 13.73 5.70
CA GLY A 106 -6.19 14.44 5.08
C GLY A 106 -6.39 14.15 3.59
N LYS A 107 -5.47 13.41 2.95
CA LYS A 107 -5.42 13.18 1.49
C LYS A 107 -5.58 11.71 1.11
N THR A 108 -5.14 10.79 1.97
CA THR A 108 -5.23 9.35 1.75
C THR A 108 -6.06 8.71 2.86
N GLY A 109 -7.16 8.05 2.48
CA GLY A 109 -8.08 7.39 3.41
C GLY A 109 -8.45 5.98 2.96
N ILE A 110 -8.47 5.05 3.90
CA ILE A 110 -8.98 3.68 3.75
C ILE A 110 -10.30 3.61 4.51
N VAL A 111 -11.36 3.24 3.81
CA VAL A 111 -12.73 3.35 4.31
C VAL A 111 -13.48 2.06 4.05
N TRP A 112 -14.11 1.52 5.09
CA TRP A 112 -15.03 0.40 4.96
C TRP A 112 -16.24 0.59 5.86
N SER A 113 -17.32 -0.16 5.62
CA SER A 113 -18.53 -0.08 6.43
C SER A 113 -18.94 -1.49 6.82
N GLN A 114 -18.47 -1.95 7.98
CA GLN A 114 -18.88 -3.23 8.54
C GLN A 114 -18.97 -3.17 10.06
N SER A 115 -20.10 -3.65 10.60
CA SER A 115 -20.29 -3.85 12.03
C SER A 115 -20.38 -5.34 12.34
N SER A 116 -19.78 -5.79 13.44
CA SER A 116 -19.78 -7.20 13.84
C SER A 116 -19.60 -7.33 15.34
N VAL A 117 -20.03 -8.45 15.92
CA VAL A 117 -19.72 -8.80 17.32
C VAL A 117 -18.22 -9.09 17.48
N ASP A 118 -17.56 -9.54 16.41
CA ASP A 118 -16.11 -9.71 16.36
C ASP A 118 -15.41 -8.41 15.92
N ASN A 119 -14.45 -7.98 16.74
CA ASN A 119 -13.61 -6.80 16.48
C ASN A 119 -12.76 -6.94 15.22
N LYS A 120 -12.25 -8.14 14.92
CA LYS A 120 -11.43 -8.39 13.74
C LYS A 120 -12.29 -8.35 12.49
N GLU A 121 -13.48 -8.95 12.54
CA GLU A 121 -14.40 -8.94 11.41
C GLU A 121 -14.99 -7.55 11.13
N SER A 122 -15.20 -6.74 12.15
CA SER A 122 -15.63 -5.35 11.97
C SER A 122 -14.50 -4.41 11.57
N ALA A 123 -13.23 -4.82 11.60
CA ALA A 123 -12.11 -3.92 11.31
C ALA A 123 -12.03 -3.55 9.83
N THR A 124 -11.93 -2.24 9.53
CA THR A 124 -11.61 -1.74 8.17
C THR A 124 -10.19 -2.14 7.78
N PHE A 125 -9.25 -2.02 8.71
CA PHE A 125 -7.86 -2.39 8.52
C PHE A 125 -7.41 -3.37 9.60
N SER A 126 -6.89 -4.53 9.23
CA SER A 126 -6.38 -5.54 10.17
C SER A 126 -4.92 -5.85 9.90
N VAL A 127 -4.05 -5.63 10.88
CA VAL A 127 -2.62 -5.97 10.79
C VAL A 127 -2.24 -7.04 11.79
N GLU A 128 -1.77 -8.18 11.27
CA GLU A 128 -1.22 -9.31 12.05
C GLU A 128 0.24 -9.60 11.69
N ALA A 129 0.84 -8.81 10.79
CA ALA A 129 2.26 -8.87 10.47
C ALA A 129 3.11 -8.12 11.50
N LYS A 130 4.23 -8.73 11.89
CA LYS A 130 5.28 -8.06 12.67
C LYS A 130 6.08 -7.09 11.79
N ASN A 131 6.61 -6.02 12.40
CA ASN A 131 7.37 -4.97 11.71
C ASN A 131 6.53 -4.27 10.63
N PHE A 132 5.38 -3.74 11.04
CA PHE A 132 4.51 -2.97 10.17
C PHE A 132 4.54 -1.50 10.59
N ILE A 133 4.68 -0.60 9.63
CA ILE A 133 4.62 0.83 9.89
C ILE A 133 3.62 1.46 8.93
N ALA A 134 2.67 2.22 9.44
CA ALA A 134 1.81 3.09 8.64
C ALA A 134 2.17 4.56 8.87
N PHE A 135 2.22 5.35 7.80
CA PHE A 135 2.46 6.79 7.86
C PHE A 135 1.46 7.58 7.03
N GLY A 136 0.81 8.58 7.63
CA GLY A 136 0.03 9.57 6.88
C GLY A 136 -1.20 9.01 6.17
N ILE A 137 -1.91 8.07 6.79
CA ILE A 137 -3.14 7.45 6.26
C ILE A 137 -4.27 7.60 7.28
N SER A 138 -5.49 7.86 6.81
CA SER A 138 -6.70 7.79 7.63
C SER A 138 -7.38 6.44 7.46
N PHE A 139 -7.77 5.80 8.55
CA PHE A 139 -8.54 4.56 8.56
C PHE A 139 -9.91 4.86 9.17
N LYS A 140 -10.98 4.56 8.43
CA LYS A 140 -12.34 4.90 8.82
C LYS A 140 -13.29 3.72 8.67
N ASN A 141 -14.00 3.40 9.74
CA ASN A 141 -15.17 2.54 9.66
C ASN A 141 -16.45 3.40 9.65
N GLU A 142 -17.25 3.27 8.60
CA GLU A 142 -18.50 4.00 8.40
C GLU A 142 -19.75 3.24 8.86
N ALA A 143 -19.60 2.04 9.42
CA ALA A 143 -20.75 1.25 9.85
C ALA A 143 -21.55 1.95 10.94
N THR A 144 -22.87 1.93 10.81
CA THR A 144 -23.76 2.37 11.88
C THR A 144 -23.71 1.34 13.00
N THR A 145 -23.18 1.70 14.18
CA THR A 145 -23.35 0.88 15.38
C THR A 145 -24.84 0.82 15.72
N GLY A 146 -25.32 -0.39 16.04
CA GLY A 146 -26.71 -0.62 16.41
C GLY A 146 -27.16 0.26 17.58
N VAL A 147 -28.46 0.49 17.66
CA VAL A 147 -29.12 1.29 18.70
C VAL A 147 -28.67 0.80 20.08
N ALA A 148 -28.45 1.75 21.01
CA ALA A 148 -28.22 1.44 22.41
C ALA A 148 -29.24 0.36 22.85
N TYR A 149 -28.78 -0.65 23.60
CA TYR A 149 -29.59 -1.77 24.12
C TYR A 149 -29.89 -2.94 23.15
N THR A 150 -29.30 -2.98 21.96
CA THR A 150 -29.27 -4.18 21.09
C THR A 150 -27.85 -4.77 20.97
N SER A 151 -27.73 -5.97 20.40
CA SER A 151 -26.47 -6.73 20.22
C SER A 151 -25.28 -5.81 19.92
N GLN A 152 -24.22 -5.89 20.74
CA GLN A 152 -23.05 -5.02 20.68
C GLN A 152 -22.26 -5.20 19.38
N ASN A 153 -22.73 -4.60 18.29
CA ASN A 153 -22.02 -4.59 17.02
C ASN A 153 -20.91 -3.54 17.06
N GLN A 154 -19.66 -3.99 17.10
CA GLN A 154 -18.48 -3.15 17.07
C GLN A 154 -18.25 -2.60 15.67
N SER A 155 -17.71 -1.38 15.59
CA SER A 155 -17.31 -0.70 14.36
C SER A 155 -15.84 -0.29 14.50
N VAL A 156 -14.94 -1.22 14.17
CA VAL A 156 -13.51 -1.05 14.40
C VAL A 156 -12.84 -0.39 13.18
N ALA A 157 -12.09 0.68 13.41
CA ALA A 157 -11.34 1.36 12.34
C ALA A 157 -10.06 0.58 11.97
N ALA A 158 -9.30 0.17 12.98
CA ALA A 158 -8.10 -0.64 12.81
C ALA A 158 -7.95 -1.66 13.94
N PHE A 159 -7.59 -2.89 13.58
CA PHE A 159 -7.26 -3.98 14.49
C PHE A 159 -5.76 -4.30 14.38
N VAL A 160 -5.09 -4.39 15.53
CA VAL A 160 -3.65 -4.67 15.64
C VAL A 160 -3.45 -5.95 16.42
N GLY A 161 -3.04 -7.02 15.72
CA GLY A 161 -2.81 -8.35 16.27
C GLY A 161 -1.34 -8.77 16.31
N ALA A 162 -0.39 -7.83 16.18
CA ALA A 162 1.04 -8.13 16.07
C ALA A 162 1.94 -7.19 16.87
N ASP A 163 3.18 -7.63 17.08
CA ASP A 163 4.23 -6.86 17.74
C ASP A 163 4.97 -5.96 16.73
N MET A 164 5.57 -4.88 17.23
CA MET A 164 6.37 -3.94 16.42
C MET A 164 5.54 -3.35 15.28
N VAL A 165 4.33 -2.89 15.63
CA VAL A 165 3.42 -2.17 14.74
C VAL A 165 3.41 -0.71 15.17
N ALA A 166 3.61 0.21 14.23
CA ALA A 166 3.60 1.65 14.51
C ALA A 166 2.72 2.42 13.52
N PHE A 167 2.04 3.46 14.01
CA PHE A 167 1.21 4.37 13.22
C PHE A 167 1.65 5.80 13.47
N TYR A 168 2.11 6.48 12.42
CA TYR A 168 2.62 7.84 12.50
C TYR A 168 1.80 8.79 11.65
N HIS A 169 1.35 9.90 12.24
CA HIS A 169 0.50 10.87 11.55
C HIS A 169 -0.73 10.23 10.91
N CYS A 170 -1.27 9.16 11.50
CA CYS A 170 -2.49 8.50 11.04
C CYS A 170 -3.70 9.02 11.80
N ILE A 171 -4.89 8.83 11.21
CA ILE A 171 -6.17 9.10 11.89
C ILE A 171 -6.94 7.78 11.92
N LEU A 172 -7.51 7.44 13.08
CA LEU A 172 -8.39 6.29 13.26
C LEU A 172 -9.77 6.82 13.62
N GLN A 173 -10.77 6.60 12.76
CA GLN A 173 -12.12 7.14 12.90
C GLN A 173 -13.17 6.03 12.84
N HIS A 174 -14.19 6.15 13.68
CA HIS A 174 -15.42 5.36 13.57
C HIS A 174 -16.62 6.27 13.82
N THR A 175 -17.78 5.84 13.34
CA THR A 175 -18.99 6.65 13.14
C THR A 175 -19.82 6.94 14.41
N GLN A 176 -19.46 6.42 15.58
CA GLN A 176 -20.27 6.59 16.81
C GLN A 176 -19.37 6.76 18.04
N HIS A 177 -18.91 7.97 18.35
CA HIS A 177 -18.25 8.37 19.63
C HIS A 177 -17.55 7.27 20.46
N PHE A 178 -16.22 7.38 20.62
CA PHE A 178 -15.34 6.68 21.59
C PHE A 178 -14.38 5.66 20.96
N VAL A 179 -13.10 6.03 20.88
CA VAL A 179 -12.03 5.19 20.36
C VAL A 179 -11.81 3.99 21.29
N ARG A 180 -12.15 2.76 20.86
CA ARG A 180 -11.72 1.52 21.55
C ARG A 180 -10.41 1.03 20.94
N LEU A 181 -9.30 1.48 21.51
CA LEU A 181 -7.98 0.92 21.22
C LEU A 181 -7.80 -0.34 22.06
N GLN A 182 -7.81 -1.51 21.44
CA GLN A 182 -7.35 -2.73 22.08
C GLN A 182 -5.87 -2.89 21.70
N ARG A 183 -4.99 -2.58 22.66
CA ARG A 183 -3.52 -2.55 22.59
C ARG A 183 -2.90 -1.51 21.65
N GLN A 184 -2.39 -0.44 22.26
CA GLN A 184 -1.38 0.44 21.71
C GLN A 184 -0.01 0.05 22.28
N THR A 185 0.95 -0.30 21.41
CA THR A 185 2.33 0.17 21.63
C THR A 185 2.52 1.31 20.64
N ILE A 186 2.21 2.52 21.08
CA ILE A 186 2.62 3.74 20.42
C ILE A 186 3.98 4.09 21.02
N LEU A 187 5.00 4.17 20.18
CA LEU A 187 6.15 5.04 20.44
C LEU A 187 5.92 6.35 19.68
#